data_AF-A0A0J7K108-F1
#
_entry.id   AF-A0A0J7K108-F1
#
_cell.length_a   1.000
_cell.length_b   1.000
_cell.length_c   1.000
_cell.angle_alpha   90.00
_cell.angle_beta   90.00
_cell.angle_gamma   90.00
#
_symmetry.space_group_name_H-M   'P 1'
#
loop_
_entity.id
_entity.type
_entity.pdbx_description
1 polymer ?
#
loop_
_entity_poly.entity_id
_entity_poly.type
_entity_poly.pdbx_seq_one_letter_code
_entity_poly.pdbx_strand_id
1 'polypeptide(L)'
;MIGAACNLEDAYQQAQDMINQVSRCWKSALGPDSLALISNKPLPSQKKEQSHSRHSIQSKLTRLYFEELSKVPHATPDSVLNNLENECDLLGRLVQREGLHTLIVNLYAGNKGYSLAVRNRYNDKGNQYDKNSFTETQLMGYEQGELLSCIDNGQLPAMLAEQLESNYSHLFYDGCIIAEVRDYRKSFSHIRAEVHHVLLKPTTQ
;
A
#
# COMPACT_ATOMS: atom_id res chain seq x y z
N MET A 1 -34.21 -37.53 -24.86
CA MET A 1 -33.24 -36.86 -23.97
C MET A 1 -32.35 -35.98 -24.82
N ILE A 2 -32.56 -34.67 -24.80
CA ILE A 2 -31.62 -33.68 -25.34
C ILE A 2 -31.47 -32.66 -24.21
N GLY A 3 -30.34 -32.69 -23.53
CA GLY A 3 -30.01 -31.75 -22.46
C GLY A 3 -29.70 -30.39 -23.07
N ALA A 4 -30.48 -29.38 -22.70
CA ALA A 4 -30.24 -28.00 -23.08
C ALA A 4 -28.94 -27.53 -22.41
N ALA A 5 -27.96 -27.12 -23.22
CA ALA A 5 -26.81 -26.38 -22.74
C ALA A 5 -27.29 -24.99 -22.30
N CYS A 6 -27.31 -24.74 -21.00
CA CYS A 6 -27.52 -23.38 -20.48
C CYS A 6 -26.30 -22.55 -20.86
N ASN A 7 -26.51 -21.53 -21.70
CA ASN A 7 -25.44 -20.63 -22.11
C ASN A 7 -25.04 -19.74 -20.91
N LEU A 8 -23.76 -19.37 -20.84
CA LEU A 8 -23.20 -18.50 -19.79
C LEU A 8 -23.97 -17.18 -19.63
N GLU A 9 -24.50 -16.66 -20.74
CA GLU A 9 -25.34 -15.46 -20.79
C GLU A 9 -26.67 -15.66 -20.05
N ASP A 10 -27.29 -16.84 -20.17
CA ASP A 10 -28.55 -17.17 -19.50
C ASP A 10 -28.33 -17.30 -17.98
N ALA A 11 -27.18 -17.87 -17.58
CA ALA A 11 -26.79 -17.95 -16.18
C ALA A 11 -26.51 -16.56 -15.57
N TYR A 12 -25.89 -15.66 -16.34
CA TYR A 12 -25.64 -14.27 -15.91
C TYR A 12 -26.95 -13.49 -15.79
N GLN A 13 -27.85 -13.62 -16.76
CA GLN A 13 -29.17 -12.97 -16.74
C GLN A 13 -30.02 -13.50 -15.57
N GLN A 14 -29.98 -14.81 -15.30
CA GLN A 14 -30.67 -15.43 -14.17
C GLN A 14 -30.11 -14.96 -12.82
N ALA A 15 -28.78 -14.83 -12.70
CA ALA A 15 -28.15 -14.30 -11.50
C ALA A 15 -28.49 -12.81 -11.27
N GLN A 16 -28.52 -12.01 -12.34
CA GLN A 16 -28.90 -10.60 -12.29
C GLN A 16 -30.38 -10.43 -11.85
N ASP A 17 -31.27 -11.29 -12.33
CA ASP A 17 -32.68 -11.31 -11.93
C ASP A 17 -32.87 -11.76 -10.48
N MET A 18 -32.05 -12.68 -9.97
CA MET A 18 -32.04 -13.05 -8.55
C MET A 18 -31.59 -11.87 -7.66
N ILE A 19 -30.56 -11.14 -8.05
CA ILE A 19 -30.08 -9.94 -7.34
C ILE A 19 -31.15 -8.83 -7.36
N ASN A 20 -31.83 -8.65 -8.48
CA ASN A 20 -32.91 -7.68 -8.62
C ASN A 20 -34.18 -8.05 -7.82
N GLN A 21 -34.46 -9.35 -7.61
CA GLN A 21 -35.56 -9.81 -6.77
C GLN A 21 -35.27 -9.66 -5.27
N VAL A 22 -34.03 -9.95 -4.83
CA VAL A 22 -33.58 -9.64 -3.46
C VAL A 22 -33.62 -8.12 -3.22
N SER A 23 -33.31 -7.34 -4.26
CA SER A 23 -33.45 -5.88 -4.29
C SER A 23 -34.90 -5.36 -4.34
N ARG A 24 -35.92 -6.23 -4.37
CA ARG A 24 -37.32 -5.85 -4.11
C ARG A 24 -37.77 -6.22 -2.69
N CYS A 25 -37.14 -7.21 -2.08
CA CYS A 25 -37.45 -7.65 -0.71
C CYS A 25 -37.07 -6.59 0.35
N TRP A 26 -35.96 -5.85 0.14
CA TRP A 26 -35.58 -4.72 1.00
C TRP A 26 -36.40 -3.43 0.78
N LYS A 27 -37.16 -3.31 -0.32
CA LYS A 27 -37.95 -2.10 -0.64
C LYS A 27 -39.37 -2.09 -0.07
N SER A 28 -39.80 -3.14 0.63
CA SER A 28 -41.08 -3.16 1.36
C SER A 28 -40.98 -2.62 2.79
N ALA A 29 -39.79 -2.19 3.23
CA ALA A 29 -39.62 -1.42 4.45
C ALA A 29 -39.33 0.04 4.06
N LEU A 30 -40.17 0.96 4.54
CA LEU A 30 -40.16 2.42 4.31
C LEU A 30 -41.00 2.89 3.11
N GLY A 31 -42.31 3.04 3.36
CA GLY A 31 -43.09 4.15 2.77
C GLY A 31 -42.93 5.43 3.62
N PRO A 32 -43.75 6.46 3.36
CA PRO A 32 -43.79 7.30 2.16
C PRO A 32 -43.51 8.77 2.51
N ASP A 33 -43.05 9.57 1.53
CA ASP A 33 -43.38 10.99 1.30
C ASP A 33 -42.46 11.52 0.17
N SER A 34 -42.98 11.68 -1.06
CA SER A 34 -43.57 12.92 -1.63
C SER A 34 -42.57 14.08 -1.73
N LEU A 35 -42.34 14.83 -2.81
CA LEU A 35 -42.80 15.02 -4.20
C LEU A 35 -41.73 15.99 -4.79
N ALA A 36 -41.04 15.72 -5.91
CA ALA A 36 -41.41 16.12 -7.29
C ALA A 36 -40.40 17.13 -7.92
N LEU A 37 -40.13 16.92 -9.23
CA LEU A 37 -39.82 17.91 -10.29
C LEU A 37 -38.36 18.51 -10.30
N ILE A 38 -37.56 18.60 -11.38
CA ILE A 38 -37.73 18.51 -12.85
C ILE A 38 -36.38 18.16 -13.53
N SER A 39 -36.47 17.31 -14.56
CA SER A 39 -35.73 17.23 -15.84
C SER A 39 -34.54 18.17 -16.11
N ASN A 40 -33.38 17.61 -16.47
CA ASN A 40 -32.78 17.66 -17.82
C ASN A 40 -31.31 17.18 -17.82
N LYS A 41 -31.02 16.15 -18.62
CA LYS A 41 -29.66 15.71 -18.99
C LYS A 41 -29.09 16.71 -20.01
N PRO A 42 -27.75 16.92 -20.05
CA PRO A 42 -26.99 16.12 -21.02
C PRO A 42 -25.60 15.65 -20.53
N LEU A 43 -25.24 14.44 -20.98
CA LEU A 43 -23.90 13.87 -21.26
C LEU A 43 -22.82 13.78 -20.15
N PRO A 44 -22.28 12.59 -19.83
CA PRO A 44 -20.98 12.47 -19.19
C PRO A 44 -19.94 12.01 -20.22
N SER A 45 -19.36 12.97 -20.94
CA SER A 45 -17.96 12.83 -21.34
C SER A 45 -17.11 13.43 -20.22
N GLN A 46 -15.92 12.87 -20.04
CA GLN A 46 -14.86 13.27 -19.10
C GLN A 46 -14.80 12.38 -17.85
N LYS A 47 -13.93 11.36 -17.98
CA LYS A 47 -12.90 10.99 -17.01
C LYS A 47 -13.19 11.51 -15.60
N LYS A 48 -13.54 10.60 -14.68
CA LYS A 48 -13.13 10.78 -13.27
C LYS A 48 -11.62 10.60 -13.22
N GLU A 49 -10.91 11.60 -13.74
CA GLU A 49 -9.58 11.93 -13.29
C GLU A 49 -9.78 12.38 -11.85
N GLN A 50 -9.74 11.41 -10.93
CA GLN A 50 -9.60 11.70 -9.53
C GLN A 50 -8.43 12.65 -9.44
N SER A 51 -8.71 13.83 -8.91
CA SER A 51 -7.73 14.80 -8.46
C SER A 51 -6.79 14.11 -7.45
N HIS A 52 -5.81 13.35 -7.95
CA HIS A 52 -4.62 12.99 -7.20
C HIS A 52 -3.83 14.28 -7.10
N SER A 53 -4.18 15.00 -6.03
CA SER A 53 -3.41 15.97 -5.29
C SER A 53 -1.97 16.14 -5.80
N ARG A 54 -1.54 17.40 -5.90
CA ARG A 54 -0.21 17.90 -6.29
C ARG A 54 1.01 17.29 -5.55
N HIS A 55 0.90 16.15 -4.86
CA HIS A 55 1.87 15.59 -3.93
C HIS A 55 1.89 14.05 -3.88
N SER A 56 1.91 13.36 -5.02
CA SER A 56 2.12 11.89 -5.01
C SER A 56 3.50 11.50 -4.50
N ILE A 57 3.65 10.29 -3.93
CA ILE A 57 4.97 9.81 -3.49
C ILE A 57 5.98 9.77 -4.64
N GLN A 58 5.51 9.46 -5.85
CA GLN A 58 6.32 9.51 -7.07
C GLN A 58 6.79 10.94 -7.35
N SER A 59 5.89 11.92 -7.31
CA SER A 59 6.24 13.32 -7.52
C SER A 59 7.24 13.84 -6.48
N LYS A 60 7.11 13.40 -5.22
CA LYS A 60 8.04 13.76 -4.13
C LYS A 60 9.41 13.14 -4.34
N LEU A 61 9.48 11.86 -4.71
CA LEU A 61 10.73 11.18 -5.07
C LEU A 61 11.40 11.86 -6.27
N THR A 62 10.65 12.12 -7.35
CA THR A 62 11.15 12.83 -8.53
C THR A 62 11.70 14.20 -8.16
N ARG A 63 11.00 14.97 -7.33
CA ARG A 63 11.48 16.27 -6.85
C ARG A 63 12.77 16.12 -6.05
N LEU A 64 12.81 15.18 -5.10
CA LEU A 64 13.99 14.95 -4.28
C LEU A 64 15.20 14.54 -5.14
N TYR A 65 14.98 13.71 -6.15
CA TYR A 65 15.99 13.32 -7.14
C TYR A 65 16.60 14.53 -7.86
N PHE A 66 15.77 15.45 -8.37
CA PHE A 66 16.26 16.69 -9.01
C PHE A 66 16.94 17.64 -8.03
N GLU A 67 16.48 17.72 -6.78
CA GLU A 67 17.15 18.48 -5.72
C GLU A 67 18.55 17.91 -5.44
N GLU A 68 18.71 16.59 -5.35
CA GLU A 68 20.03 15.95 -5.17
C GLU A 68 20.94 16.16 -6.40
N LEU A 69 20.40 16.09 -7.62
CA LEU A 69 21.14 16.43 -8.85
C LEU A 69 21.71 17.85 -8.79
N SER A 70 20.97 18.81 -8.25
CA SER A 70 21.41 20.22 -8.17
C SER A 70 22.53 20.49 -7.15
N LYS A 71 22.75 19.56 -6.21
CA LYS A 71 23.74 19.72 -5.12
C LYS A 71 25.16 19.32 -5.52
N VAL A 72 25.35 18.65 -6.66
CA VAL A 72 26.69 18.24 -7.13
C VAL A 72 27.08 19.08 -8.35
N PRO A 73 27.87 20.16 -8.18
CA PRO A 73 28.35 20.93 -9.31
C PRO A 73 29.32 20.03 -10.10
N HIS A 74 29.05 19.82 -11.40
CA HIS A 74 29.86 19.03 -12.35
C HIS A 74 29.69 17.51 -12.35
N ALA A 75 28.70 16.93 -11.67
CA ALA A 75 28.41 15.52 -11.89
C ALA A 75 27.70 15.31 -13.24
N THR A 76 28.26 14.43 -14.07
CA THR A 76 27.54 13.90 -15.23
C THR A 76 26.33 13.10 -14.74
N PRO A 77 25.24 12.97 -15.54
CA PRO A 77 24.08 12.16 -15.17
C PRO A 77 24.48 10.76 -14.68
N ASP A 78 25.48 10.14 -15.31
CA ASP A 78 26.04 8.85 -14.94
C ASP A 78 26.75 8.86 -13.57
N SER A 79 27.46 9.93 -13.23
CA SER A 79 28.10 10.08 -11.91
C SER A 79 27.07 10.26 -10.81
N VAL A 80 25.95 10.93 -11.08
CA VAL A 80 24.86 11.05 -10.11
C VAL A 80 24.14 9.71 -9.99
N LEU A 81 23.84 9.01 -11.09
CA LEU A 81 23.27 7.66 -11.05
C LEU A 81 24.13 6.67 -10.24
N ASN A 82 25.46 6.71 -10.41
CA ASN A 82 26.39 5.87 -9.64
C ASN A 82 26.47 6.27 -8.15
N ASN A 83 26.36 7.56 -7.81
CA ASN A 83 26.25 8.00 -6.40
C ASN A 83 24.87 7.69 -5.82
N LEU A 84 23.83 7.64 -6.66
CA LEU A 84 22.48 7.26 -6.27
C LEU A 84 22.38 5.75 -6.00
N GLU A 85 23.03 4.92 -6.84
CA GLU A 85 23.14 3.46 -6.65
C GLU A 85 23.93 3.08 -5.40
N ASN A 86 24.95 3.86 -5.02
CA ASN A 86 25.82 3.51 -3.89
C ASN A 86 25.45 4.17 -2.55
N GLU A 87 24.82 5.36 -2.54
CA GLU A 87 24.66 6.17 -1.31
C GLU A 87 23.30 6.88 -1.19
N CYS A 88 22.36 6.69 -2.12
CA CYS A 88 21.06 7.37 -2.06
C CYS A 88 19.89 6.39 -1.97
N ASP A 89 19.61 5.93 -0.74
CA ASP A 89 18.25 5.52 -0.39
C ASP A 89 17.33 6.77 -0.44
N LEU A 90 16.92 7.16 -1.65
CA LEU A 90 16.10 8.33 -1.91
C LEU A 90 14.76 8.22 -1.17
N LEU A 91 14.24 7.00 -1.07
CA LEU A 91 13.02 6.69 -0.35
C LEU A 91 13.23 6.84 1.15
N GLY A 92 14.32 6.30 1.71
CA GLY A 92 14.68 6.49 3.12
C GLY A 92 14.91 7.95 3.49
N ARG A 93 15.54 8.74 2.62
CA ARG A 93 15.67 10.19 2.81
C ARG A 93 14.32 10.88 2.80
N LEU A 94 13.41 10.49 1.90
CA LEU A 94 12.06 11.03 1.86
C LEU A 94 11.28 10.68 3.15
N VAL A 95 11.39 9.43 3.61
CA VAL A 95 10.80 8.97 4.88
C VAL A 95 11.32 9.80 6.04
N GLN A 96 12.64 10.00 6.15
CA GLN A 96 13.24 10.79 7.22
C GLN A 96 12.86 12.28 7.14
N ARG A 97 12.85 12.85 5.94
CA ARG A 97 12.57 14.28 5.71
C ARG A 97 11.12 14.64 6.00
N GLU A 98 10.18 13.78 5.62
CA GLU A 98 8.74 14.04 5.76
C GLU A 98 8.09 13.29 6.92
N GLY A 99 8.82 12.42 7.61
CA GLY A 99 8.29 11.60 8.70
C GLY A 99 7.23 10.61 8.22
N LEU A 100 7.44 10.00 7.04
CA LEU A 100 6.47 9.08 6.44
C LEU A 100 6.30 7.83 7.30
N HIS A 101 5.09 7.28 7.29
CA HIS A 101 4.75 6.04 7.94
C HIS A 101 5.22 4.85 7.10
N THR A 102 5.81 3.87 7.77
CA THR A 102 6.40 2.69 7.13
C THR A 102 5.84 1.40 7.75
N LEU A 103 5.68 0.38 6.92
CA LEU A 103 5.54 -1.01 7.38
C LEU A 103 6.94 -1.54 7.69
N ILE A 104 7.18 -1.97 8.92
CA ILE A 104 8.48 -2.48 9.33
C ILE A 104 8.53 -3.98 9.03
N VAL A 105 9.61 -4.43 8.40
CA VAL A 105 9.90 -5.84 8.11
C VAL A 105 11.19 -6.21 8.83
N ASN A 106 11.10 -6.99 9.91
CA ASN A 106 12.29 -7.42 10.65
C ASN A 106 12.78 -8.78 10.13
N LEU A 107 14.06 -8.88 9.76
CA LEU A 107 14.69 -10.12 9.32
C LEU A 107 15.69 -10.59 10.37
N TYR A 108 15.44 -11.75 10.99
CA TYR A 108 16.24 -12.24 12.11
C TYR A 108 17.26 -13.31 11.69
N ALA A 109 18.44 -13.28 12.32
CA ALA A 109 19.51 -14.25 12.11
C ALA A 109 19.17 -15.65 12.67
N GLY A 110 19.95 -16.65 12.25
CA GLY A 110 19.88 -18.01 12.81
C GLY A 110 18.56 -18.72 12.53
N ASN A 111 17.98 -18.51 11.35
CA ASN A 111 16.71 -19.10 10.91
C ASN A 111 15.51 -18.82 11.84
N LYS A 112 15.57 -17.72 12.61
CA LYS A 112 14.45 -17.27 13.46
C LYS A 112 13.25 -16.75 12.68
N GLY A 113 13.41 -16.54 11.37
CA GLY A 113 12.36 -16.04 10.50
C GLY A 113 12.28 -14.52 10.44
N TYR A 114 11.10 -14.01 10.11
CA TYR A 114 10.80 -12.59 9.97
C TYR A 114 9.49 -12.20 10.65
N SER A 115 9.28 -10.91 10.89
CA SER A 115 8.02 -10.37 11.41
C SER A 115 7.68 -9.05 10.70
N LEU A 116 6.39 -8.70 10.74
CA LEU A 116 5.90 -7.40 10.30
C LEU A 116 5.53 -6.56 11.51
N ALA A 117 5.75 -5.25 11.44
CA ALA A 117 5.34 -4.35 12.50
C ALA A 117 4.86 -3.00 12.00
N VAL A 118 3.90 -2.40 12.71
CA VAL A 118 3.42 -1.03 12.45
C VAL A 118 3.60 -0.20 13.70
N ARG A 119 4.07 1.06 13.55
CA ARG A 119 4.25 1.98 14.67
C ARG A 119 2.90 2.45 15.20
N ASN A 120 2.65 2.23 16.50
CA ASN A 120 1.40 2.64 17.12
C ASN A 120 1.35 4.16 17.33
N ARG A 121 0.24 4.78 16.92
CA ARG A 121 -0.03 6.22 17.02
C ARG A 121 -0.51 6.64 18.41
N TYR A 122 -1.04 5.72 19.22
CA TYR A 122 -1.84 6.05 20.41
C TYR A 122 -1.03 6.37 21.67
N ASN A 123 0.26 6.06 21.73
CA ASN A 123 1.11 6.31 22.92
C ASN A 123 1.73 7.71 22.98
N ASP A 124 1.41 8.60 22.04
CA ASP A 124 1.96 9.98 22.01
C ASP A 124 1.45 10.87 23.17
N LYS A 125 0.42 10.45 23.92
CA LYS A 125 -0.22 11.28 24.96
C LYS A 125 0.04 10.89 26.41
N GLY A 126 0.93 9.95 26.71
CA GLY A 126 1.12 9.60 28.13
C GLY A 126 2.17 8.53 28.42
N ASN A 127 3.42 8.80 28.08
CA ASN A 127 4.62 8.44 28.87
C ASN A 127 5.85 8.56 27.96
N GLN A 128 6.76 9.44 28.34
CA GLN A 128 7.95 9.83 27.58
C GLN A 128 9.00 8.70 27.41
N TYR A 129 8.68 7.47 27.80
CA TYR A 129 9.58 6.31 27.79
C TYR A 129 9.24 5.25 26.72
N ASP A 130 8.07 5.31 26.06
CA ASP A 130 7.61 4.30 25.09
C ASP A 130 7.51 4.82 23.65
N LYS A 131 8.48 5.61 23.22
CA LYS A 131 8.55 6.22 21.87
C LYS A 131 8.67 5.21 20.70
N ASN A 132 8.55 3.92 21.00
CA ASN A 132 8.84 2.81 20.09
C ASN A 132 7.82 1.65 20.21
N SER A 133 6.60 1.91 20.68
CA SER A 133 5.56 0.88 20.72
C SER A 133 5.15 0.49 19.30
N PHE A 134 5.49 -0.73 18.91
CA PHE A 134 5.08 -1.34 17.65
C PHE A 134 4.03 -2.40 17.91
N THR A 135 3.06 -2.52 16.99
CA THR A 135 2.24 -3.72 16.87
C THR A 135 2.97 -4.66 15.93
N GLU A 136 3.58 -5.70 16.49
CA GLU A 136 4.38 -6.68 15.77
C GLU A 136 3.62 -8.01 15.64
N THR A 137 3.73 -8.65 14.48
CA THR A 137 3.15 -9.97 14.22
C THR A 137 3.97 -11.08 14.87
N GLN A 138 3.40 -12.28 14.97
CA GLN A 138 4.18 -13.47 15.26
C GLN A 138 5.30 -13.66 14.22
N LEU A 139 6.40 -14.30 14.62
CA LEU A 139 7.47 -14.72 13.74
C LEU A 139 6.97 -15.74 12.70
N MET A 140 7.28 -15.46 11.44
CA MET A 140 7.01 -16.28 10.27
C MET A 140 8.33 -16.92 9.80
N GLY A 141 8.28 -18.19 9.38
CA GLY A 141 9.47 -18.88 8.90
C GLY A 141 9.93 -18.37 7.53
N TYR A 142 11.22 -18.50 7.23
CA TYR A 142 11.75 -18.15 5.91
C TYR A 142 11.23 -19.06 4.78
N GLU A 143 10.74 -20.26 5.12
CA GLU A 143 10.05 -21.15 4.19
C GLU A 143 8.78 -20.52 3.61
N GLN A 144 8.12 -19.62 4.36
CA GLN A 144 7.02 -18.79 3.87
C GLN A 144 7.56 -17.57 3.11
N GLY A 145 8.32 -17.82 2.05
CA GLY A 145 9.07 -16.81 1.30
C GLY A 145 8.28 -16.00 0.27
N GLU A 146 7.01 -16.33 0.01
CA GLU A 146 6.19 -15.63 -1.01
C GLU A 146 6.08 -14.13 -0.70
N LEU A 147 5.80 -13.77 0.55
CA LEU A 147 5.73 -12.37 0.98
C LEU A 147 7.08 -11.67 0.84
N LEU A 148 8.18 -12.33 1.21
CA LEU A 148 9.52 -11.77 1.06
C LEU A 148 9.86 -11.53 -0.41
N SER A 149 9.47 -12.46 -1.29
CA SER A 149 9.62 -12.29 -2.74
C SER A 149 8.81 -11.11 -3.26
N CYS A 150 7.57 -10.91 -2.79
CA CYS A 150 6.80 -9.72 -3.14
C CYS A 150 7.51 -8.43 -2.68
N ILE A 151 8.05 -8.41 -1.46
CA ILE A 151 8.80 -7.26 -0.94
C ILE A 151 10.04 -6.97 -1.80
N ASP A 152 10.84 -7.99 -2.10
CA ASP A 152 12.04 -7.87 -2.94
C ASP A 152 11.70 -7.32 -4.34
N ASN A 153 10.53 -7.68 -4.88
CA ASN A 153 10.03 -7.20 -6.17
C ASN A 153 9.29 -5.86 -6.11
N GLY A 154 9.19 -5.21 -4.94
CA GLY A 154 8.46 -3.96 -4.78
C GLY A 154 6.95 -4.10 -5.00
N GLN A 155 6.39 -5.27 -4.70
CA GLN A 155 4.99 -5.62 -4.89
C GLN A 155 4.26 -5.68 -3.56
N LEU A 156 3.06 -5.10 -3.51
CA LEU A 156 2.15 -5.16 -2.37
C LEU A 156 1.14 -6.30 -2.59
N PRO A 157 1.19 -7.41 -1.83
CA PRO A 157 0.22 -8.49 -1.93
C PRO A 157 -1.19 -8.01 -1.58
N ALA A 158 -2.20 -8.40 -2.37
CA ALA A 158 -3.60 -7.98 -2.17
C ALA A 158 -4.14 -8.31 -0.77
N MET A 159 -3.86 -9.53 -0.28
CA MET A 159 -4.24 -9.94 1.08
C MET A 159 -3.68 -9.02 2.16
N LEU A 160 -2.42 -8.58 2.01
CA LEU A 160 -1.80 -7.66 2.95
C LEU A 160 -2.39 -6.25 2.80
N ALA A 161 -2.66 -5.82 1.57
CA ALA A 161 -3.29 -4.52 1.31
C ALA A 161 -4.65 -4.42 2.02
N GLU A 162 -5.55 -5.41 1.86
CA GLU A 162 -6.87 -5.41 2.48
C GLU A 162 -6.82 -5.31 4.02
N GLN A 163 -5.88 -6.05 4.63
CA GLN A 163 -5.66 -6.02 6.08
C GLN A 163 -5.16 -4.66 6.57
N LEU A 164 -4.22 -4.05 5.83
CA LEU A 164 -3.65 -2.75 6.16
C LEU A 164 -4.63 -1.61 5.88
N GLU A 165 -5.45 -1.67 4.83
CA GLU A 165 -6.46 -0.64 4.54
C GLU A 165 -7.48 -0.52 5.68
N SER A 166 -7.88 -1.66 6.25
CA SER A 166 -8.86 -1.72 7.33
C SER A 166 -8.34 -1.16 8.67
N ASN A 167 -7.07 -1.41 9.00
CA ASN A 167 -6.52 -1.13 10.34
C ASN A 167 -5.46 -0.01 10.35
N TYR A 168 -4.79 0.22 9.22
CA TYR A 168 -3.58 1.04 9.10
C TYR A 168 -3.58 1.88 7.81
N SER A 169 -4.72 2.45 7.43
CA SER A 169 -4.89 3.25 6.18
C SER A 169 -3.90 4.41 6.00
N HIS A 170 -3.30 4.90 7.09
CA HIS A 170 -2.27 5.93 7.08
C HIS A 170 -0.92 5.50 6.48
N LEU A 171 -0.73 4.20 6.22
CA LEU A 171 0.45 3.67 5.53
C LEU A 171 0.39 3.88 4.00
N PHE A 172 -0.79 4.21 3.46
CA PHE A 172 -1.01 4.29 2.01
C PHE A 172 -0.72 5.67 1.45
N TYR A 173 0.06 5.69 0.37
CA TYR A 173 0.46 6.85 -0.41
C TYR A 173 0.14 6.60 -1.89
N ASP A 174 -1.03 7.09 -2.34
CA ASP A 174 -1.59 6.80 -3.67
C ASP A 174 -1.63 5.28 -3.98
N GLY A 175 -2.12 4.50 -3.02
CA GLY A 175 -2.22 3.04 -3.11
C GLY A 175 -0.89 2.31 -2.86
N CYS A 176 0.25 2.98 -2.85
CA CYS A 176 1.53 2.36 -2.50
C CYS A 176 1.77 2.40 -0.99
N ILE A 177 2.59 1.49 -0.47
CA ILE A 177 3.10 1.58 0.90
C ILE A 177 4.63 1.58 0.90
N ILE A 178 5.23 2.12 1.96
CA ILE A 178 6.68 2.10 2.14
C ILE A 178 7.01 1.01 3.16
N ALA A 179 7.84 0.05 2.77
CA ALA A 179 8.41 -0.93 3.68
C ALA A 179 9.78 -0.43 4.19
N GLU A 180 9.99 -0.50 5.50
CA GLU A 180 11.27 -0.31 6.18
C GLU A 180 11.80 -1.69 6.56
N VAL A 181 12.77 -2.19 5.80
CA VAL A 181 13.35 -3.51 6.00
C VAL A 181 14.54 -3.39 6.95
N ARG A 182 14.46 -4.08 8.09
CA ARG A 182 15.48 -4.14 9.14
C ARG A 182 16.15 -5.50 9.13
N ASP A 183 17.33 -5.57 8.54
CA ASP A 183 18.10 -6.82 8.43
C ASP A 183 19.08 -6.97 9.60
N TYR A 184 18.71 -7.81 10.57
CA TYR A 184 19.56 -8.17 11.71
C TYR A 184 20.55 -9.30 11.39
N ARG A 185 20.46 -9.90 10.19
CA ARG A 185 21.34 -10.99 9.74
C ARG A 185 22.69 -10.46 9.27
N LYS A 186 22.70 -9.25 8.68
CA LYS A 186 23.91 -8.61 8.15
C LYS A 186 24.77 -7.94 9.22
N SER A 187 24.25 -7.75 10.43
CA SER A 187 24.99 -7.11 11.52
C SER A 187 25.72 -8.13 12.39
N PHE A 188 27.02 -7.91 12.59
CA PHE A 188 27.87 -8.66 13.54
C PHE A 188 27.40 -8.54 14.99
N SER A 189 26.77 -7.41 15.32
CA SER A 189 26.08 -7.20 16.60
C SER A 189 24.60 -7.31 16.31
N HIS A 190 23.96 -8.43 16.67
CA HIS A 190 22.52 -8.69 16.47
C HIS A 190 21.58 -7.65 17.13
N ILE A 191 22.14 -6.56 17.65
CA ILE A 191 21.50 -5.41 18.28
C ILE A 191 21.19 -4.32 17.24
N ARG A 192 21.99 -4.19 16.18
CA ARG A 192 21.77 -3.19 15.11
C ARG A 192 21.28 -3.87 13.85
N ALA A 193 20.25 -3.32 13.23
CA ALA A 193 19.79 -3.75 11.91
C ALA A 193 20.44 -2.88 10.83
N GLU A 194 20.73 -3.48 9.68
CA GLU A 194 20.91 -2.74 8.43
C GLU A 194 19.52 -2.36 7.91
N VAL A 195 19.27 -1.07 7.69
CA VAL A 195 17.95 -0.56 7.30
C VAL A 195 17.96 -0.08 5.87
N HIS A 196 16.98 -0.51 5.09
CA HIS A 196 16.70 0.04 3.77
C HIS A 196 15.19 0.15 3.53
N HIS A 197 14.78 0.98 2.58
CA HIS A 197 13.38 1.20 2.28
C HIS A 197 13.01 0.67 0.89
N VAL A 198 11.81 0.10 0.78
CA VAL A 198 11.25 -0.40 -0.48
C VAL A 198 9.85 0.17 -0.68
N LEU A 199 9.56 0.67 -1.88
CA LEU A 199 8.22 1.11 -2.23
C LEU A 199 7.43 -0.08 -2.77
N LEU A 200 6.39 -0.50 -2.05
CA LEU A 200 5.51 -1.59 -2.46
C LEU A 200 4.31 -1.04 -3.22
N LYS A 201 4.15 -1.50 -4.46
CA LYS A 201 3.10 -1.07 -5.39
C LYS A 201 1.99 -2.11 -5.45
N PRO A 202 0.71 -1.71 -5.53
CA PRO A 202 -0.38 -2.66 -5.76
C PRO A 202 -0.12 -3.53 -6.98
N THR A 203 -0.36 -4.82 -6.86
CA THR A 203 -0.39 -5.73 -8.01
C THR A 203 -1.82 -5.86 -8.52
N THR A 204 -2.02 -5.74 -9.83
CA THR A 204 -3.27 -6.21 -10.47
C THR A 204 -3.23 -7.72 -10.48
N GLN A 205 -4.06 -8.36 -9.65
CA GLN A 205 -4.35 -9.79 -9.74
C GLN A 205 -5.31 -10.09 -10.88
#